data_AF-A0AAD6ZKA1-F1
#
_entry.id   AF-A0AAD6ZKA1-F1
#
_cell.length_a   1.000
_cell.length_b   1.000
_cell.length_c   1.000
_cell.angle_alpha   90.00
_cell.angle_beta   90.00
_cell.angle_gamma   90.00
#
_symmetry.space_group_name_H-M   'P 1'
#
loop_
_entity.id
_entity.type
_entity.pdbx_description
1 polymer ?
#
loop_
_entity_poly.entity_id
_entity_poly.type
_entity_poly.pdbx_seq_one_letter_code
_entity_poly.pdbx_strand_id
1 'polypeptide(L)'
;MSGALMMDVTYGIDACSSDDQYISIAEEAMHGLSVVSIPEAFLVDTIHALKYVPDWVPGAGCKLKAKAWRKVTRALQEVPFTETKRNIAMRAARTSFTSLNLRSLEELKGSDKATQEAVFKAAAASTEKSAGENRLKVVGAGQLPDFTDEAALPYVSAIVKEALRWKSVTPIAIPHYLAVEDEYRGYRIPADSVVVGNAWALLQDETMYPNPEAFRPERFLLNGKLNPAIRDPETVAFGFGR
;
A
#
# COMPACT_ATOMS: atom_id res chain seq x y z
N MET A 1 -10.84 -1.77 -13.60
CA MET A 1 -11.52 -2.77 -12.74
C MET A 1 -10.91 -2.88 -11.34
N SER A 2 -9.58 -2.97 -11.17
CA SER A 2 -8.97 -3.10 -9.83
C SER A 2 -9.21 -1.91 -8.87
N GLY A 3 -9.22 -0.67 -9.38
CA GLY A 3 -9.42 0.53 -8.55
C GLY A 3 -10.84 0.69 -7.99
N ALA A 4 -11.85 0.23 -8.72
CA ALA A 4 -13.25 0.30 -8.29
C ALA A 4 -13.54 -0.61 -7.10
N LEU A 5 -13.07 -1.86 -7.17
CA LEU A 5 -13.18 -2.82 -6.07
C LEU A 5 -12.47 -2.32 -4.80
N MET A 6 -11.30 -1.68 -4.95
CA MET A 6 -10.60 -1.10 -3.80
C MET A 6 -11.38 0.03 -3.15
N MET A 7 -11.99 0.91 -3.95
CA MET A 7 -12.74 2.04 -3.44
C MET A 7 -13.97 1.57 -2.65
N ASP A 8 -14.61 0.47 -3.09
CA ASP A 8 -15.72 -0.16 -2.37
C ASP A 8 -15.25 -0.83 -1.07
N VAL A 9 -14.18 -1.61 -1.11
CA VAL A 9 -13.69 -2.35 0.06
C VAL A 9 -13.12 -1.43 1.14
N THR A 10 -12.30 -0.45 0.74
CA THR A 10 -11.59 0.44 1.65
C THR A 10 -12.51 1.54 2.17
N TYR A 11 -13.33 2.13 1.29
CA TYR A 11 -14.11 3.33 1.60
C TYR A 11 -15.63 3.14 1.52
N GLY A 12 -16.12 2.02 0.95
CA GLY A 12 -17.55 1.76 0.79
C GLY A 12 -18.17 2.56 -0.35
N ILE A 13 -17.33 2.97 -1.31
CA ILE A 13 -17.70 3.84 -2.43
C ILE A 13 -17.72 3.00 -3.71
N ASP A 14 -18.88 3.01 -4.36
CA ASP A 14 -19.11 2.31 -5.63
C ASP A 14 -18.54 3.14 -6.78
N ALA A 15 -17.26 2.95 -7.10
CA ALA A 15 -16.60 3.73 -8.14
C ALA A 15 -16.86 3.14 -9.53
N CYS A 16 -17.56 3.87 -10.40
CA CYS A 16 -17.86 3.42 -11.77
C CYS A 16 -16.62 3.51 -12.68
N SER A 17 -16.43 2.52 -13.55
CA SER A 17 -15.10 2.14 -14.08
C SER A 17 -14.43 3.06 -15.10
N SER A 18 -15.01 4.19 -15.52
CA SER A 18 -14.48 4.94 -16.67
C SER A 18 -14.47 6.46 -16.58
N ASP A 19 -15.13 7.08 -15.59
CA ASP A 19 -15.16 8.56 -15.48
C ASP A 19 -15.34 9.04 -14.03
N ASP A 20 -14.80 8.27 -13.09
CA ASP A 20 -14.93 8.56 -11.66
C ASP A 20 -13.70 9.32 -11.14
N GLN A 21 -13.94 10.44 -10.47
CA GLN A 21 -12.93 11.29 -9.85
C GLN A 21 -11.94 10.50 -8.98
N TYR A 22 -12.38 9.44 -8.31
CA TYR A 22 -11.50 8.65 -7.44
C TYR A 22 -10.45 7.87 -8.23
N ILE A 23 -10.84 7.35 -9.40
CA ILE A 23 -9.94 6.60 -10.29
C ILE A 23 -8.93 7.58 -10.92
N SER A 24 -9.39 8.75 -11.38
CA SER A 24 -8.51 9.77 -11.95
C SER A 24 -7.45 10.25 -10.95
N ILE A 25 -7.84 10.51 -9.70
CA ILE A 25 -6.90 10.93 -8.63
C ILE A 25 -5.86 9.82 -8.37
N ALA A 26 -6.28 8.55 -8.37
CA ALA A 26 -5.37 7.42 -8.19
C ALA A 26 -4.38 7.25 -9.36
N GLU A 27 -4.86 7.37 -10.60
CA GLU A 27 -4.01 7.30 -11.80
C GLU A 27 -2.99 8.44 -11.84
N GLU A 28 -3.41 9.67 -11.52
CA GLU A 28 -2.51 10.83 -11.48
C GLU A 28 -1.46 10.70 -10.36
N ALA A 29 -1.83 10.17 -9.19
CA ALA A 29 -0.90 9.89 -8.10
C ALA A 29 0.14 8.83 -8.51
N MET A 30 -0.29 7.76 -9.17
CA MET A 30 0.59 6.69 -9.66
C MET A 30 1.53 7.19 -10.77
N HIS A 31 1.06 8.08 -11.65
CA HIS A 31 1.91 8.74 -12.64
C HIS A 31 2.98 9.63 -11.97
N GLY A 32 2.62 10.36 -10.91
CA GLY A 32 3.62 11.12 -10.13
C GLY A 32 4.70 10.20 -9.54
N LEU A 33 4.28 9.05 -8.99
CA LEU A 33 5.18 8.05 -8.42
C LEU A 33 6.12 7.42 -9.47
N SER A 34 5.62 7.14 -10.68
CA SER A 34 6.44 6.55 -11.74
C SER A 34 7.55 7.50 -12.18
N VAL A 35 7.27 8.81 -12.31
CA VAL A 35 8.25 9.81 -12.74
C VAL A 35 9.32 10.07 -11.67
N VAL A 36 8.97 10.10 -10.38
CA VAL A 36 9.99 10.23 -9.30
C VAL A 36 10.87 9.01 -9.15
N SER A 37 10.42 7.86 -9.63
CA SER A 37 11.18 6.62 -9.56
C SER A 37 12.21 6.49 -10.68
N ILE A 38 12.20 7.38 -11.68
CA ILE A 38 13.20 7.41 -12.74
C ILE A 38 14.45 8.14 -12.18
N PRO A 39 15.60 7.46 -12.06
CA PRO A 39 16.83 8.10 -11.64
C PRO A 39 17.22 9.22 -12.61
N GLU A 40 17.73 10.33 -12.07
CA GLU A 40 18.11 11.54 -12.84
C GLU A 40 16.96 12.26 -13.57
N ALA A 41 15.70 11.89 -13.30
CA ALA A 41 14.55 12.60 -13.86
C ALA A 41 14.50 14.07 -13.41
N PHE A 42 15.20 14.41 -12.32
CA PHE A 42 15.32 15.76 -11.83
C PHE A 42 16.77 16.16 -11.59
N LEU A 43 17.13 17.38 -12.01
CA LEU A 43 18.44 17.98 -11.73
C LEU A 43 18.76 18.05 -10.23
N VAL A 44 17.74 17.99 -9.35
CA VAL A 44 17.94 17.95 -7.89
C VAL A 44 18.62 16.66 -7.43
N ASP A 45 18.52 15.57 -8.21
CA ASP A 45 19.12 14.27 -7.90
C ASP A 45 20.65 14.33 -8.09
N THR A 46 21.12 15.11 -9.08
CA THR A 46 22.54 15.36 -9.34
C THR A 46 23.07 16.56 -8.55
N ILE A 47 22.30 17.65 -8.47
CA ILE A 47 22.69 18.91 -7.84
C ILE A 47 21.79 19.17 -6.63
N HIS A 48 22.18 18.59 -5.49
CA HIS A 48 21.45 18.69 -4.23
C HIS A 48 21.16 20.15 -3.79
N ALA A 49 22.01 21.11 -4.18
CA ALA A 49 21.82 22.53 -3.89
C ALA A 49 20.51 23.09 -4.47
N LEU A 50 19.99 22.51 -5.56
CA LEU A 50 18.71 22.90 -6.18
C LEU A 50 17.51 22.70 -5.24
N LYS A 51 17.64 21.89 -4.19
CA LYS A 51 16.63 21.77 -3.12
C LYS A 51 16.35 23.11 -2.43
N TYR A 52 17.33 24.01 -2.36
CA TYR A 52 17.22 25.29 -1.64
C TYR A 52 16.94 26.48 -2.56
N VAL A 53 17.05 26.29 -3.87
CA VAL A 53 16.92 27.37 -4.85
C VAL A 53 15.44 27.79 -5.00
N PRO A 54 15.11 29.09 -5.05
CA PRO A 54 13.74 29.57 -5.22
C PRO A 54 13.04 29.03 -6.47
N ASP A 55 11.72 28.91 -6.43
CA ASP A 55 10.89 28.26 -7.47
C ASP A 55 10.97 28.92 -8.86
N TRP A 56 11.46 30.16 -8.95
CA TRP A 56 11.56 30.93 -10.20
C TRP A 56 12.84 30.65 -11.00
N VAL A 57 13.80 29.89 -10.44
CA VAL A 57 15.10 29.65 -11.10
C VAL A 57 14.98 28.51 -12.13
N PRO A 58 15.59 28.65 -13.33
CA PRO A 58 15.64 27.58 -14.33
C PRO A 58 16.24 26.29 -13.72
N GLY A 59 15.53 25.18 -13.81
CA GLY A 59 15.89 23.90 -13.18
C GLY A 59 15.19 23.60 -11.84
N ALA A 60 14.53 24.58 -11.22
CA ALA A 60 13.72 24.39 -10.00
C ALA A 60 12.29 23.84 -10.27
N GLY A 61 11.99 23.44 -11.51
CA GLY A 61 10.68 22.87 -11.91
C GLY A 61 10.27 21.62 -11.12
N CYS A 62 11.24 20.93 -10.48
CA CYS A 62 11.00 19.84 -9.54
C CYS A 62 10.13 20.28 -8.35
N LYS A 63 10.30 21.49 -7.82
CA LYS A 63 9.50 22.00 -6.69
C LYS A 63 8.05 22.25 -7.08
N LEU A 64 7.82 22.73 -8.30
CA LEU A 64 6.48 22.92 -8.83
C LEU A 64 5.76 21.58 -9.03
N LYS A 65 6.44 20.60 -9.64
CA LYS A 65 5.93 19.23 -9.79
C LYS A 65 5.67 18.56 -8.43
N ALA A 66 6.60 18.68 -7.48
CA ALA A 66 6.42 18.16 -6.13
C ALA A 66 5.22 18.80 -5.39
N LYS A 67 5.02 20.12 -5.52
CA LYS A 67 3.84 20.81 -4.97
C LYS A 67 2.55 20.32 -5.62
N ALA A 68 2.53 20.07 -6.93
CA ALA A 68 1.38 19.53 -7.63
C ALA A 68 1.08 18.10 -7.17
N TRP A 69 2.06 17.20 -7.22
CA TRP A 69 1.89 15.81 -6.79
C TRP A 69 1.53 15.68 -5.31
N ARG A 70 2.07 16.53 -4.43
CA ARG A 70 1.64 16.57 -3.02
C ARG A 70 0.14 16.82 -2.87
N LYS A 71 -0.46 17.65 -3.73
CA LYS A 71 -1.92 17.87 -3.70
C LYS A 71 -2.66 16.61 -4.15
N VAL A 72 -2.21 15.97 -5.21
CA VAL A 72 -2.83 14.75 -5.77
C VAL A 72 -2.72 13.58 -4.79
N THR A 73 -1.53 13.31 -4.24
CA THR A 73 -1.33 12.26 -3.23
C THR A 73 -2.15 12.51 -1.97
N ARG A 74 -2.30 13.77 -1.56
CA ARG A 74 -3.19 14.12 -0.43
C ARG A 74 -4.65 13.87 -0.77
N ALA A 75 -5.08 14.24 -1.98
CA ALA A 75 -6.44 14.01 -2.45
C ALA A 75 -6.78 12.52 -2.53
N LEU A 76 -5.82 11.67 -2.91
CA LEU A 76 -5.98 10.22 -2.99
C LEU A 76 -6.50 9.62 -1.67
N GLN A 77 -6.05 10.16 -0.53
CA GLN A 77 -6.49 9.70 0.78
C GLN A 77 -7.67 10.51 1.33
N GLU A 78 -7.61 11.85 1.23
CA GLU A 78 -8.58 12.72 1.89
C GLU A 78 -9.97 12.68 1.24
N VAL A 79 -10.03 12.61 -0.09
CA VAL A 79 -11.29 12.69 -0.84
C VAL A 79 -12.20 11.49 -0.54
N PRO A 80 -11.76 10.22 -0.73
CA PRO A 80 -12.62 9.08 -0.42
C PRO A 80 -12.89 8.94 1.08
N PHE A 81 -11.92 9.27 1.94
CA PHE A 81 -12.11 9.23 3.40
C PHE A 81 -13.18 10.21 3.89
N THR A 82 -13.18 11.43 3.37
CA THR A 82 -14.18 12.46 3.72
C THR A 82 -15.57 12.04 3.25
N GLU A 83 -15.65 11.41 2.07
CA GLU A 83 -16.91 10.88 1.56
C GLU A 83 -17.45 9.73 2.43
N THR A 84 -16.59 8.80 2.86
CA THR A 84 -16.99 7.77 3.82
C THR A 84 -17.52 8.38 5.13
N LYS A 85 -16.84 9.38 5.69
CA LYS A 85 -17.31 10.11 6.89
C LYS A 85 -18.69 10.73 6.66
N ARG A 86 -18.91 11.36 5.51
CA ARG A 86 -20.20 11.95 5.12
C ARG A 86 -21.29 10.88 5.05
N ASN A 87 -21.01 9.75 4.41
CA ASN A 87 -21.95 8.64 4.29
C ASN A 87 -22.31 8.01 5.64
N ILE A 88 -21.36 7.97 6.59
CA ILE A 88 -21.64 7.53 7.98
C ILE A 88 -22.61 8.50 8.66
N ALA A 89 -22.35 9.80 8.59
CA ALA A 89 -23.22 10.82 9.18
C ALA A 89 -24.66 10.79 8.61
N MET A 90 -24.79 10.49 7.31
CA MET A 90 -26.08 10.35 6.62
C MET A 90 -26.76 8.98 6.85
N ARG A 91 -26.16 8.08 7.63
CA ARG A 91 -26.61 6.67 7.81
C ARG A 91 -26.74 5.89 6.50
N ALA A 92 -26.00 6.29 5.46
CA ALA A 92 -26.00 5.67 4.13
C ALA A 92 -24.69 4.91 3.83
N ALA A 93 -23.74 4.86 4.78
CA ALA A 93 -22.47 4.18 4.60
C ALA A 93 -22.63 2.65 4.44
N ARG A 94 -22.08 2.13 3.34
CA ARG A 94 -21.81 0.69 3.17
C ARG A 94 -20.72 0.23 4.15
N THR A 95 -20.72 -1.06 4.44
CA THR A 95 -19.69 -1.67 5.30
C THR A 95 -18.37 -1.74 4.53
N SER A 96 -17.37 -1.03 5.02
CA SER A 96 -16.02 -0.92 4.46
C SER A 96 -14.97 -0.84 5.57
N PHE A 97 -13.70 -1.06 5.25
CA PHE A 97 -12.60 -0.96 6.20
C PHE A 97 -12.62 0.38 6.95
N THR A 98 -12.74 1.50 6.24
CA THR A 98 -12.77 2.84 6.84
C THR A 98 -14.02 3.04 7.71
N SER A 99 -15.18 2.57 7.28
CA SER A 99 -16.43 2.72 8.05
C SER A 99 -16.42 1.93 9.36
N LEU A 100 -15.84 0.73 9.35
CA LEU A 100 -15.72 -0.12 10.54
C LEU A 100 -14.78 0.54 11.54
N ASN A 101 -13.58 0.93 11.10
CA ASN A 101 -12.59 1.58 11.97
C ASN A 101 -13.08 2.93 12.54
N LEU A 102 -13.82 3.72 11.77
CA LEU A 102 -14.39 4.99 12.25
C LEU A 102 -15.46 4.79 13.33
N ARG A 103 -16.35 3.81 13.16
CA ARG A 103 -17.36 3.47 14.18
C ARG A 103 -16.69 2.99 15.47
N SER A 104 -15.66 2.15 15.35
CA SER A 104 -14.84 1.69 16.46
C SER A 104 -14.18 2.84 17.25
N LEU A 105 -13.69 3.87 16.54
CA LEU A 105 -13.08 5.06 17.15
C LEU A 105 -14.09 5.95 17.89
N GLU A 106 -15.35 5.98 17.48
CA GLU A 106 -16.41 6.70 18.19
C GLU A 106 -16.75 6.04 19.53
N GLU A 107 -16.64 4.70 19.59
CA GLU A 107 -16.91 3.89 20.78
C GLU A 107 -15.77 3.93 21.81
N LEU A 108 -14.52 4.17 21.38
CA LEU A 108 -13.36 4.31 22.26
C LEU A 108 -13.36 5.68 22.98
N LYS A 109 -13.65 5.66 24.29
CA LYS A 109 -13.48 6.82 25.18
C LYS A 109 -12.02 6.91 25.65
N GLY A 110 -11.28 7.93 25.20
CA GLY A 110 -10.07 8.40 25.88
C GLY A 110 -8.73 8.33 25.12
N SER A 111 -8.67 7.87 23.88
CA SER A 111 -7.45 7.92 23.07
C SER A 111 -7.38 9.18 22.19
N ASP A 112 -6.17 9.58 21.81
CA ASP A 112 -5.93 10.66 20.86
C ASP A 112 -6.48 10.28 19.47
N LYS A 113 -7.75 10.61 19.27
CA LYS A 113 -8.53 10.29 18.06
C LYS A 113 -7.83 10.77 16.79
N ALA A 114 -7.06 11.86 16.86
CA ALA A 114 -6.35 12.39 15.70
C ALA A 114 -5.17 11.50 15.28
N THR A 115 -4.38 11.01 16.24
CA THR A 115 -3.25 10.11 15.96
C THR A 115 -3.72 8.74 15.47
N GLN A 116 -4.76 8.17 16.08
CA GLN A 116 -5.33 6.91 15.60
C GLN A 116 -5.98 7.08 14.24
N GLU A 117 -6.71 8.17 13.99
CA GLU A 117 -7.28 8.46 12.66
C GLU A 117 -6.18 8.60 11.59
N ALA A 118 -5.03 9.19 11.94
CA ALA A 118 -3.88 9.25 11.03
C ALA A 118 -3.28 7.87 10.74
N VAL A 119 -3.14 7.01 11.77
CA VAL A 119 -2.68 5.62 11.62
C VAL A 119 -3.66 4.81 10.78
N PHE A 120 -4.98 4.96 10.99
CA PHE A 120 -6.00 4.29 10.19
C PHE A 120 -6.08 4.81 8.76
N LYS A 121 -5.84 6.10 8.51
CA LYS A 121 -5.69 6.62 7.15
C LYS A 121 -4.49 6.02 6.44
N ALA A 122 -3.36 5.87 7.14
CA ALA A 122 -2.18 5.21 6.62
C ALA A 122 -2.38 3.69 6.41
N ALA A 123 -3.14 3.04 7.30
CA ALA A 123 -3.52 1.63 7.19
C ALA A 123 -4.51 1.41 6.03
N ALA A 124 -5.52 2.28 5.88
CA ALA A 124 -6.47 2.27 4.78
C ALA A 124 -5.78 2.42 3.42
N ALA A 125 -4.77 3.30 3.35
CA ALA A 125 -3.90 3.48 2.19
C ALA A 125 -2.96 2.28 1.93
N SER A 126 -2.78 1.37 2.89
CA SER A 126 -1.98 0.15 2.73
C SER A 126 -2.81 -1.14 2.59
N THR A 127 -4.11 -1.12 2.92
CA THR A 127 -5.06 -2.24 2.74
C THR A 127 -5.58 -2.42 1.31
N GLU A 128 -4.88 -1.89 0.31
CA GLU A 128 -5.26 -1.84 -1.11
C GLU A 128 -5.55 -3.19 -1.82
N LYS A 129 -5.58 -4.37 -1.17
CA LYS A 129 -5.84 -5.61 -1.95
C LYS A 129 -6.32 -6.90 -1.28
N SER A 130 -7.13 -6.84 -0.24
CA SER A 130 -7.65 -8.09 0.35
C SER A 130 -9.11 -7.95 0.78
N ALA A 131 -10.03 -8.20 -0.15
CA ALA A 131 -11.44 -8.41 0.17
C ALA A 131 -11.83 -9.82 -0.24
N GLY A 132 -12.07 -10.65 0.77
CA GLY A 132 -12.67 -11.95 0.63
C GLY A 132 -13.42 -12.26 1.91
N GLU A 133 -14.70 -12.58 1.76
CA GLU A 133 -15.65 -12.93 2.80
C GLU A 133 -15.13 -14.11 3.63
N ASN A 134 -14.70 -13.88 4.87
CA ASN A 134 -14.75 -14.92 5.89
C ASN A 134 -14.99 -14.33 7.28
N ARG A 135 -16.14 -14.73 7.83
CA ARG A 135 -16.74 -14.25 9.08
C ARG A 135 -15.77 -14.40 10.26
N LEU A 136 -15.45 -13.26 10.89
CA LEU A 136 -14.92 -13.13 12.25
C LEU A 136 -15.88 -13.84 13.24
N LYS A 137 -15.58 -15.10 13.57
CA LYS A 137 -16.28 -15.90 14.60
C LYS A 137 -15.48 -16.04 15.89
N VAL A 138 -14.31 -15.42 15.97
CA VAL A 138 -13.34 -15.64 17.06
C VAL A 138 -13.42 -14.55 18.13
N VAL A 139 -13.85 -13.34 17.78
CA VAL A 139 -14.04 -12.26 18.75
C VAL A 139 -15.47 -12.32 19.30
N GLY A 140 -15.61 -12.18 20.61
CA GLY A 140 -16.91 -12.23 21.29
C GLY A 140 -17.92 -11.24 20.67
N ALA A 141 -19.19 -11.64 20.61
CA ALA A 141 -20.24 -10.80 20.02
C ALA A 141 -20.27 -9.41 20.69
N GLY A 142 -20.00 -8.36 19.91
CA GLY A 142 -19.98 -6.97 20.37
C GLY A 142 -18.60 -6.42 20.75
N GLN A 143 -17.52 -7.20 20.60
CA GLN A 143 -16.15 -6.71 20.71
C GLN A 143 -15.48 -6.66 19.34
N LEU A 144 -14.66 -5.62 19.13
CA LEU A 144 -13.85 -5.46 17.94
C LEU A 144 -12.50 -6.14 18.17
N PRO A 145 -11.90 -6.75 17.13
CA PRO A 145 -10.57 -7.34 17.26
C PRO A 145 -9.53 -6.27 17.57
N ASP A 146 -8.55 -6.60 18.40
CA ASP A 146 -7.30 -5.86 18.52
C ASP A 146 -6.08 -6.74 18.15
N PHE A 147 -4.87 -6.19 18.22
CA PHE A 147 -3.66 -6.93 17.85
C PHE A 147 -3.38 -8.16 18.73
N THR A 148 -3.96 -8.24 19.93
CA THR A 148 -3.82 -9.41 20.81
C THR A 148 -4.60 -10.62 20.27
N ASP A 149 -5.61 -10.40 19.43
CA ASP A 149 -6.41 -11.45 18.78
C ASP A 149 -5.72 -12.09 17.58
N GLU A 150 -4.62 -11.50 17.06
CA GLU A 150 -3.99 -11.93 15.81
C GLU A 150 -3.62 -13.42 15.82
N ALA A 151 -3.08 -13.92 16.94
CA ALA A 151 -2.71 -15.33 17.09
C ALA A 151 -3.92 -16.29 17.00
N ALA A 152 -5.13 -15.80 17.31
CA ALA A 152 -6.38 -16.54 17.22
C ALA A 152 -7.06 -16.41 15.83
N LEU A 153 -6.52 -15.57 14.95
CA LEU A 153 -7.06 -15.25 13.62
C LEU A 153 -6.12 -15.67 12.46
N PRO A 154 -5.59 -16.90 12.43
CA PRO A 154 -4.56 -17.31 11.46
C PRO A 154 -5.03 -17.21 10.00
N TYR A 155 -6.33 -17.37 9.74
CA TYR A 155 -6.89 -17.20 8.40
C TYR A 155 -6.87 -15.74 7.92
N VAL A 156 -7.04 -14.78 8.84
CA VAL A 156 -6.94 -13.34 8.51
C VAL A 156 -5.48 -13.02 8.16
N SER A 157 -4.53 -13.46 8.96
CA SER A 157 -3.10 -13.30 8.66
C SER A 157 -2.72 -13.95 7.33
N ALA A 158 -3.31 -15.12 7.00
CA ALA A 158 -3.11 -15.79 5.72
C ALA A 158 -3.67 -14.98 4.52
N ILE A 159 -4.83 -14.33 4.68
CA ILE A 159 -5.39 -13.42 3.66
C ILE A 159 -4.44 -12.25 3.42
N VAL A 160 -3.96 -11.61 4.48
CA VAL A 160 -3.05 -10.46 4.38
C VAL A 160 -1.76 -10.85 3.66
N LYS A 161 -1.15 -11.98 4.05
CA LYS A 161 0.04 -12.51 3.37
C LYS A 161 -0.24 -12.81 1.89
N GLU A 162 -1.35 -13.46 1.56
CA GLU A 162 -1.68 -13.76 0.17
C GLU A 162 -1.96 -12.52 -0.68
N ALA A 163 -2.53 -11.46 -0.11
CA ALA A 163 -2.69 -10.19 -0.80
C ALA A 163 -1.36 -9.52 -1.12
N LEU A 164 -0.46 -9.45 -0.14
CA LEU A 164 0.89 -8.89 -0.32
C LEU A 164 1.68 -9.64 -1.41
N ARG A 165 1.53 -10.98 -1.46
CA ARG A 165 2.17 -11.83 -2.47
C ARG A 165 1.51 -11.69 -3.85
N TRP A 166 0.20 -11.88 -3.93
CA TRP A 166 -0.54 -11.98 -5.20
C TRP A 166 -0.48 -10.69 -6.00
N LYS A 167 -0.55 -9.55 -5.31
CA LYS A 167 -0.60 -8.23 -5.93
C LYS A 167 0.21 -7.22 -5.14
N SER A 168 1.53 -7.46 -5.12
CA SER A 168 2.52 -6.54 -4.54
C SER A 168 2.30 -5.10 -4.98
N VAL A 169 2.40 -4.18 -4.02
CA VAL A 169 2.23 -2.73 -4.22
C VAL A 169 3.38 -2.16 -5.04
N THR A 170 4.61 -2.63 -4.79
CA THR A 170 5.84 -2.18 -5.44
C THR A 170 6.52 -3.32 -6.20
N PRO A 171 5.94 -3.80 -7.32
CA PRO A 171 6.41 -5.00 -8.03
C PRO A 171 7.85 -4.91 -8.55
N ILE A 172 8.37 -3.70 -8.76
CA ILE A 172 9.75 -3.42 -9.19
C ILE A 172 10.58 -2.71 -8.11
N ALA A 173 10.12 -2.76 -6.85
CA ALA A 173 10.71 -2.03 -5.73
C ALA A 173 10.92 -0.53 -6.05
N ILE A 174 11.68 0.15 -5.19
CA ILE A 174 12.18 1.50 -5.47
C ILE A 174 13.62 1.32 -5.99
N PRO A 175 14.01 1.95 -7.11
CA PRO A 175 15.39 1.84 -7.61
C PRO A 175 16.42 2.31 -6.59
N HIS A 176 17.51 1.56 -6.50
CA HIS A 176 18.69 1.87 -5.70
C HIS A 176 19.84 2.31 -6.60
N TYR A 177 20.77 3.07 -6.04
CA TYR A 177 21.94 3.59 -6.74
C TYR A 177 23.21 3.09 -6.05
N LEU A 178 24.16 2.54 -6.80
CA LEU A 178 25.44 2.11 -6.26
C LEU A 178 26.41 3.29 -6.18
N ALA A 179 26.79 3.69 -4.98
CA ALA A 179 27.82 4.72 -4.78
C ALA A 179 29.25 4.21 -5.02
N VAL A 180 29.46 2.89 -4.91
CA VAL A 180 30.75 2.22 -5.09
C VAL A 180 30.49 0.95 -5.90
N GLU A 181 31.47 0.55 -6.71
CA GLU A 181 31.45 -0.70 -7.44
C GLU A 181 31.29 -1.90 -6.50
N ASP A 182 30.50 -2.87 -6.94
CA ASP A 182 30.22 -4.10 -6.19
C ASP A 182 30.23 -5.32 -7.14
N GLU A 183 30.19 -6.52 -6.57
CA GLU A 183 30.06 -7.77 -7.29
C GLU A 183 28.92 -8.61 -6.70
N TYR A 184 27.97 -9.01 -7.54
CA TYR A 184 26.90 -9.91 -7.13
C TYR A 184 26.89 -11.17 -8.00
N ARG A 185 27.07 -12.34 -7.38
CA ARG A 185 27.08 -13.66 -8.07
C ARG A 185 28.07 -13.71 -9.25
N GLY A 186 29.24 -13.11 -9.13
CA GLY A 186 30.25 -13.06 -10.19
C GLY A 186 29.99 -11.98 -11.26
N TYR A 187 28.91 -11.21 -11.15
CA TYR A 187 28.65 -10.06 -12.01
C TYR A 187 29.20 -8.80 -11.36
N ARG A 188 30.16 -8.16 -12.02
CA ARG A 188 30.63 -6.82 -11.67
C ARG A 188 29.51 -5.80 -11.92
N ILE A 189 29.16 -5.05 -10.90
CA ILE A 189 28.19 -3.94 -10.93
C ILE A 189 28.98 -2.64 -10.69
N PRO A 190 29.25 -1.85 -11.74
CA PRO A 190 30.01 -0.61 -11.61
C PRO A 190 29.37 0.37 -10.63
N ALA A 191 30.20 1.24 -10.04
CA ALA A 191 29.69 2.45 -9.40
C ALA A 191 28.78 3.23 -10.35
N ASP A 192 27.83 3.97 -9.79
CA ASP A 192 26.81 4.75 -10.48
C ASP A 192 25.73 3.93 -11.20
N SER A 193 25.72 2.60 -11.02
CA SER A 193 24.67 1.74 -11.55
C SER A 193 23.35 1.90 -10.79
N VAL A 194 22.24 1.84 -11.54
CA VAL A 194 20.88 1.73 -11.00
C VAL A 194 20.53 0.25 -10.85
N VAL A 195 20.11 -0.15 -9.65
CA VAL A 195 19.65 -1.52 -9.36
C VAL A 195 18.17 -1.48 -9.00
N VAL A 196 17.39 -2.29 -9.71
CA VAL A 196 15.93 -2.38 -9.54
C VAL A 196 15.58 -3.80 -9.08
N GLY A 197 14.99 -3.91 -7.89
CA GLY A 197 14.59 -5.19 -7.31
C GLY A 197 13.27 -5.68 -7.91
N ASN A 198 13.28 -6.80 -8.63
CA ASN A 198 12.06 -7.39 -9.17
C ASN A 198 11.29 -8.20 -8.11
N ALA A 199 10.62 -7.49 -7.20
CA ALA A 199 9.78 -8.08 -6.15
C ALA A 199 8.67 -8.98 -6.71
N TRP A 200 8.09 -8.61 -7.86
CA TRP A 200 7.06 -9.40 -8.53
C TRP A 200 7.58 -10.79 -8.93
N ALA A 201 8.75 -10.87 -9.54
CA ALA A 201 9.34 -12.15 -9.94
C ALA A 201 9.58 -13.05 -8.73
N LEU A 202 10.00 -12.49 -7.59
CA LEU A 202 10.19 -13.24 -6.34
C LEU A 202 8.85 -13.73 -5.74
N LEU A 203 7.80 -12.91 -5.81
CA LEU A 203 6.47 -13.23 -5.24
C LEU A 203 5.60 -14.09 -6.17
N GLN A 204 5.99 -14.23 -7.44
CA GLN A 204 5.33 -15.07 -8.45
C GLN A 204 6.16 -16.28 -8.85
N ASP A 205 7.29 -16.55 -8.18
CA ASP A 205 8.09 -17.74 -8.40
C ASP A 205 7.30 -19.00 -8.03
N GLU A 206 6.98 -19.84 -9.03
CA GLU A 206 6.21 -21.07 -8.84
C GLU A 206 6.89 -22.08 -7.91
N THR A 207 8.23 -22.03 -7.81
CA THR A 207 8.99 -22.91 -6.92
C THR A 207 8.76 -22.56 -5.45
N MET A 208 8.52 -21.28 -5.17
CA MET A 208 8.25 -20.76 -3.82
C MET A 208 6.74 -20.71 -3.53
N TYR A 209 5.93 -20.39 -4.55
CA TYR A 209 4.49 -20.20 -4.46
C TYR A 209 3.77 -20.95 -5.59
N PRO A 210 3.48 -22.27 -5.44
CA PRO A 210 2.83 -23.04 -6.49
C PRO A 210 1.46 -22.47 -6.89
N ASN A 211 1.19 -22.41 -8.19
CA ASN A 211 0.03 -21.72 -8.78
C ASN A 211 -0.07 -20.26 -8.28
N PRO A 212 0.92 -19.40 -8.62
CA PRO A 212 1.05 -18.06 -8.05
C PRO A 212 -0.01 -17.08 -8.57
N GLU A 213 -0.63 -17.37 -9.71
CA GLU A 213 -1.72 -16.56 -10.25
C GLU A 213 -3.04 -16.68 -9.47
N ALA A 214 -3.21 -17.79 -8.75
CA ALA A 214 -4.40 -18.03 -7.93
C ALA A 214 -4.27 -17.35 -6.56
N PHE A 215 -5.28 -16.58 -6.17
CA PHE A 215 -5.44 -16.08 -4.82
C PHE A 215 -5.92 -17.21 -3.90
N ARG A 216 -5.01 -17.76 -3.09
CA ARG A 216 -5.25 -18.93 -2.24
C ARG A 216 -4.62 -18.75 -0.86
N PRO A 217 -5.28 -18.06 0.09
CA PRO A 217 -4.79 -17.86 1.46
C PRO A 217 -4.37 -19.15 2.16
N GLU A 218 -5.03 -20.26 1.85
CA GLU A 218 -4.76 -21.60 2.40
C GLU A 218 -3.31 -22.05 2.20
N ARG A 219 -2.58 -21.48 1.24
CA ARG A 219 -1.14 -21.77 1.08
C ARG A 219 -0.35 -21.43 2.34
N PHE A 220 -0.73 -20.38 3.06
CA PHE A 220 -0.09 -19.95 4.30
C PHE A 220 -0.60 -20.69 5.53
N LEU A 221 -1.41 -21.73 5.37
CA LEU A 221 -1.98 -22.48 6.48
C LEU A 221 -1.52 -23.94 6.48
N LEU A 222 -1.23 -24.45 7.68
CA LEU A 222 -0.97 -25.84 7.96
C LEU A 222 -1.68 -26.22 9.26
N ASN A 223 -2.62 -27.17 9.19
CA ASN A 223 -3.44 -27.61 10.34
C ASN A 223 -4.13 -26.45 11.08
N GLY A 224 -4.65 -25.47 10.31
CA GLY A 224 -5.36 -24.31 10.86
C GLY A 224 -4.47 -23.25 11.51
N LYS A 225 -3.15 -23.38 11.45
CA LYS A 225 -2.17 -22.38 11.91
C LYS A 225 -1.36 -21.83 10.74
N LEU A 226 -0.70 -20.69 10.93
CA LEU A 226 0.23 -20.18 9.93
C LEU A 226 1.34 -21.20 9.65
N ASN A 227 1.62 -21.41 8.37
CA ASN A 227 2.62 -22.35 7.90
C ASN A 227 3.99 -21.66 7.80
N PRO A 228 4.95 -21.94 8.72
CA PRO A 228 6.26 -21.29 8.69
C PRO A 228 7.15 -21.77 7.52
N ALA A 229 6.78 -22.86 6.84
CA ALA A 229 7.54 -23.37 5.70
C ALA A 229 7.33 -22.52 4.43
N ILE A 230 6.23 -21.75 4.35
CA ILE A 230 6.03 -20.83 3.24
C ILE A 230 6.74 -19.52 3.55
N ARG A 231 7.57 -19.08 2.60
CA ARG A 231 8.28 -17.80 2.73
C ARG A 231 7.29 -16.67 2.96
N ASP A 232 7.57 -15.89 3.99
CA ASP A 232 6.78 -14.72 4.33
C ASP A 232 6.92 -13.65 3.23
N PRO A 233 5.83 -13.23 2.56
CA PRO A 233 5.89 -12.22 1.51
C PRO A 233 6.34 -10.85 2.03
N GLU A 234 6.24 -10.58 3.34
CA GLU A 234 6.73 -9.33 3.94
C GLU A 234 8.23 -9.14 3.75
N THR A 235 9.00 -10.24 3.62
CA THR A 235 10.44 -10.21 3.34
C THR A 235 10.81 -9.64 1.97
N VAL A 236 9.81 -9.37 1.13
CA VAL A 236 9.96 -8.84 -0.23
C VAL A 236 9.05 -7.63 -0.44
N ALA A 237 7.80 -7.70 0.04
CA ALA A 237 6.77 -6.69 -0.20
C ALA A 237 7.13 -5.31 0.37
N PHE A 238 7.98 -5.24 1.41
CA PHE A 238 8.40 -3.99 2.05
C PHE A 238 9.85 -3.58 1.73
N GLY A 239 10.46 -4.18 0.71
CA GLY A 239 11.83 -3.85 0.27
C GLY A 239 12.91 -4.73 0.92
N PHE A 240 14.19 -4.38 0.68
CA PHE A 240 15.33 -5.28 0.88
C PHE A 240 16.41 -4.77 1.84
N GLY A 241 16.10 -3.81 2.72
CA GLY A 241 17.11 -3.18 3.60
C GLY A 241 17.96 -2.12 2.89
N ARG A 242 19.05 -1.68 3.54
CA ARG A 242 20.03 -0.71 3.02
C ARG A 242 21.42 -1.32 2.97
#